data_AF-A0A177HII9-F1
#
_entry.id   AF-A0A177HII9-F1
#
_cell.length_a   1.000
_cell.length_b   1.000
_cell.length_c   1.000
_cell.angle_alpha   90.00
_cell.angle_beta   90.00
_cell.angle_gamma   90.00
#
_symmetry.space_group_name_H-M   'P 1'
#
loop_
_entity.id
_entity.type
_entity.pdbx_description
1 polymer ?
#
loop_
_entity_poly.entity_id
_entity_poly.type
_entity_poly.pdbx_seq_one_letter_code
_entity_poly.pdbx_strand_id
1 'polypeptide(L)'
;MASSLTKDSASTPGSEKTFFGHPRGLATLFLTEMWERFSYYGMRALLPLYLIAPGGLGMSPATATAIYSVYLSLVYLLAMPGGWFGDRVWGPRKTVAVAGAIIMLGHLTLALPSEGTFFAGLGLVALGSGLLKANISTMVGQLYDGPDDPRRDGGFTLFYVGINLGAFAAPLIIGTVGENVNWHLGFALAALGMALGLAQFLIGTRHLSPASSFVPKPLSAAEKASTLRKGLIWLIVAVVVYGGLVASGTYTLNWALVPITLAGLIIPVMVLARIKRDKELTSAEQSKVSGYIWFFVAAALFWMIYDQGGSTLAIFGESSTNTVILGFDFPVSWYQSVNPVIVMALAPVVAWIWLALNRRGKEPSTVVKFASGLFLIGVSFFVFLIPLTMAGDGAKVAAWWMVAIYFVQTVGELCLSPVGLSITTKMAPVKYGSQMMGVWFLAVTAGDCTTGLLSLAGVDLNKTGIVGLQAALAVFAGIALWMYRKRVKELMGTVN
;
A
#
# COMPACT_ATOMS: atom_id res chain seq x y z
N MET A 1 45.23 24.95 -28.28
CA MET A 1 44.86 24.87 -29.70
C MET A 1 43.65 23.95 -29.82
N ALA A 2 42.53 24.50 -30.29
CA ALA A 2 41.27 23.83 -30.47
C ALA A 2 41.25 23.05 -31.80
N SER A 3 40.62 21.88 -31.81
CA SER A 3 40.09 21.16 -32.98
C SER A 3 39.48 19.86 -32.44
N SER A 4 38.26 19.42 -32.71
CA SER A 4 37.18 19.91 -33.56
C SER A 4 35.94 19.16 -33.07
N LEU A 5 34.96 19.90 -32.54
CA LEU A 5 33.62 19.40 -32.26
C LEU A 5 32.93 19.10 -33.60
N THR A 6 32.93 17.83 -34.01
CA THR A 6 31.94 17.36 -34.99
C THR A 6 30.60 17.28 -34.26
N LYS A 7 29.82 18.35 -34.42
CA LYS A 7 28.35 18.33 -34.29
C LYS A 7 27.84 17.29 -35.28
N ASP A 8 27.75 16.04 -34.84
CA ASP A 8 26.82 15.12 -35.46
C ASP A 8 25.43 15.66 -35.19
N SER A 9 24.74 15.92 -36.29
CA SER A 9 23.40 16.45 -36.36
C SER A 9 22.46 15.56 -35.55
N ALA A 10 22.23 15.92 -34.29
CA ALA A 10 21.04 15.51 -33.58
C ALA A 10 19.85 16.02 -34.41
N SER A 11 19.24 15.11 -35.16
CA SER A 11 17.89 15.30 -35.69
C SER A 11 17.05 15.82 -34.53
N THR A 12 16.61 17.07 -34.55
CA THR A 12 15.72 17.63 -33.54
C THR A 12 14.43 16.80 -33.56
N PRO A 13 14.20 15.85 -32.63
CA PRO A 13 12.91 15.21 -32.54
C PRO A 13 11.98 16.28 -31.98
N GLY A 14 10.75 16.36 -32.51
CA GLY A 14 9.83 17.48 -32.29
C GLY A 14 9.78 18.02 -30.87
N SER A 15 9.45 19.31 -30.75
CA SER A 15 9.25 20.07 -29.52
C SER A 15 8.10 19.52 -28.66
N GLU A 16 8.18 18.28 -28.22
CA GLU A 16 7.27 17.78 -27.22
C GLU A 16 7.58 18.48 -25.91
N LYS A 17 6.60 19.24 -25.41
CA LYS A 17 6.69 19.89 -24.10
C LYS A 17 6.95 18.83 -23.03
N THR A 18 8.17 18.77 -22.52
CA THR A 18 8.57 17.85 -21.45
C THR A 18 8.01 18.30 -20.09
N PHE A 19 7.95 17.37 -19.13
CA PHE A 19 7.57 17.63 -17.75
C PHE A 19 8.78 17.39 -16.86
N PHE A 20 9.44 18.46 -16.40
CA PHE A 20 10.70 18.37 -15.66
C PHE A 20 11.78 17.52 -16.36
N GLY A 21 11.85 17.60 -17.69
CA GLY A 21 12.80 16.79 -18.49
C GLY A 21 12.33 15.37 -18.84
N HIS A 22 11.15 14.95 -18.35
CA HIS A 22 10.54 13.66 -18.66
C HIS A 22 9.47 13.75 -19.75
N PRO A 23 9.08 12.61 -20.38
CA PRO A 23 7.98 12.56 -21.34
C PRO A 23 6.71 13.19 -20.78
N ARG A 24 5.96 13.93 -21.60
CA ARG A 24 4.75 14.66 -21.18
C ARG A 24 3.68 13.75 -20.55
N GLY A 25 3.62 12.48 -20.98
CA GLY A 25 2.76 11.47 -20.38
C GLY A 25 3.01 11.27 -18.89
N LEU A 26 4.21 11.55 -18.39
CA LEU A 26 4.51 11.47 -16.96
C LEU A 26 3.69 12.48 -16.16
N ALA A 27 3.45 13.69 -16.68
CA ALA A 27 2.59 14.68 -16.01
C ALA A 27 1.15 14.14 -15.86
N THR A 28 0.63 13.48 -16.90
CA THR A 28 -0.69 12.84 -16.85
C THR A 28 -0.75 11.79 -15.75
N LEU A 29 0.21 10.86 -15.73
CA LEU A 29 0.23 9.75 -14.76
C LEU A 29 0.50 10.24 -13.34
N PHE A 30 1.43 11.19 -13.17
CA PHE A 30 1.74 11.84 -11.89
C PHE A 30 0.48 12.46 -11.27
N LEU A 31 -0.24 13.30 -12.03
CA LEU A 31 -1.42 13.97 -11.51
C LEU A 31 -2.59 13.01 -11.28
N THR A 32 -2.74 12.01 -12.16
CA THR A 32 -3.76 10.95 -11.98
C THR A 32 -3.52 10.19 -10.68
N GLU A 33 -2.29 9.75 -10.45
CA GLU A 33 -1.91 9.02 -9.23
C GLU A 33 -2.01 9.91 -7.99
N MET A 34 -1.54 11.17 -8.06
CA MET A 34 -1.66 12.11 -6.94
C MET A 34 -3.12 12.27 -6.49
N TRP A 35 -4.06 12.40 -7.43
CA TRP A 35 -5.49 12.55 -7.13
C TRP A 35 -6.15 11.28 -6.61
N GLU A 36 -5.79 10.10 -7.15
CA GLU A 36 -6.30 8.84 -6.61
C GLU A 36 -5.71 8.54 -5.22
N ARG A 37 -4.43 8.88 -4.98
CA ARG A 37 -3.82 8.80 -3.65
C ARG A 37 -4.47 9.79 -2.70
N PHE A 38 -4.79 10.99 -3.18
CA PHE A 38 -5.54 11.97 -2.40
C PHE A 38 -6.91 11.42 -1.97
N SER A 39 -7.70 10.86 -2.89
CA SER A 39 -9.01 10.29 -2.54
C SER A 39 -8.87 9.08 -1.60
N TYR A 40 -7.91 8.19 -1.87
CA TYR A 40 -7.67 6.99 -1.07
C TYR A 40 -7.22 7.32 0.36
N TYR A 41 -6.17 8.14 0.53
CA TYR A 41 -5.63 8.45 1.86
C TYR A 41 -6.57 9.34 2.67
N GLY A 42 -7.35 10.22 2.04
CA GLY A 42 -8.37 11.00 2.74
C GLY A 42 -9.50 10.13 3.29
N MET A 43 -10.02 9.22 2.46
CA MET A 43 -11.00 8.23 2.91
C MET A 43 -10.42 7.31 4.00
N ARG A 44 -9.19 6.81 3.81
CA ARG A 44 -8.47 5.95 4.77
C ARG A 44 -8.28 6.63 6.13
N ALA A 45 -8.02 7.94 6.15
CA ALA A 45 -7.85 8.71 7.39
C ALA A 45 -9.18 8.86 8.16
N LEU A 46 -10.30 9.00 7.45
CA LEU A 46 -11.63 9.07 8.06
C LEU A 46 -12.19 7.71 8.47
N LEU A 47 -11.83 6.64 7.76
CA LEU A 47 -12.42 5.30 7.89
C LEU A 47 -12.55 4.80 9.35
N PRO A 48 -11.48 4.65 10.15
CA PRO A 48 -11.61 4.16 11.51
C PRO A 48 -12.39 5.11 12.43
N LEU A 49 -12.26 6.42 12.22
CA LEU A 49 -12.88 7.47 13.04
C LEU A 49 -14.40 7.49 12.80
N TYR A 50 -14.83 7.45 11.53
CA TYR A 50 -16.23 7.34 11.15
C TYR A 50 -16.88 6.05 11.67
N LEU A 51 -16.14 4.94 11.67
CA LEU A 51 -16.65 3.66 12.17
C LEU A 51 -17.00 3.71 13.65
N ILE A 52 -16.19 4.39 14.48
CA ILE A 52 -16.41 4.47 15.93
C ILE A 52 -17.27 5.66 16.37
N ALA A 53 -17.35 6.71 15.56
CA ALA A 53 -18.00 7.96 15.96
C ALA A 53 -19.52 7.76 16.20
N PRO A 54 -20.11 8.42 17.22
CA PRO A 54 -21.56 8.41 17.44
C PRO A 54 -22.37 8.98 16.26
N GLY A 55 -21.81 9.97 15.56
CA GLY A 55 -22.38 10.52 14.32
C GLY A 55 -21.99 9.75 13.05
N GLY A 56 -21.31 8.62 13.20
CA GLY A 56 -20.96 7.69 12.14
C GLY A 56 -21.68 6.35 12.34
N LEU A 57 -20.95 5.23 12.27
CA LEU A 57 -21.55 3.89 12.41
C LEU A 57 -21.59 3.35 13.85
N GLY A 58 -20.99 4.04 14.82
CA GLY A 58 -21.08 3.68 16.24
C GLY A 58 -20.58 2.28 16.60
N MET A 59 -19.62 1.74 15.83
CA MET A 59 -19.05 0.41 16.02
C MET A 59 -18.00 0.39 17.13
N SER A 60 -17.69 -0.81 17.64
CA SER A 60 -16.62 -0.97 18.61
C SER A 60 -15.23 -0.67 17.98
N PRO A 61 -14.25 -0.16 18.75
CA PRO A 61 -12.87 0.02 18.29
C PRO A 61 -12.24 -1.24 17.68
N ALA A 62 -12.53 -2.42 18.26
CA ALA A 62 -12.04 -3.70 17.74
C ALA A 62 -12.66 -4.01 16.37
N THR A 63 -13.97 -3.79 16.20
CA THR A 63 -14.64 -3.95 14.91
C THR A 63 -14.10 -2.97 13.87
N ALA A 64 -13.90 -1.70 14.23
CA ALA A 64 -13.35 -0.69 13.34
C ALA A 64 -11.93 -1.05 12.87
N THR A 65 -11.09 -1.54 13.79
CA THR A 65 -9.74 -2.01 13.46
C THR A 65 -9.77 -3.24 12.55
N ALA A 66 -10.67 -4.20 12.81
CA ALA A 66 -10.85 -5.36 11.95
C ALA A 66 -11.28 -4.97 10.53
N ILE A 67 -12.29 -4.10 10.38
CA ILE A 67 -12.76 -3.62 9.07
C ILE A 67 -11.62 -2.92 8.33
N TYR A 68 -10.90 -2.02 9.01
CA TYR A 68 -9.79 -1.29 8.43
C TYR A 68 -8.68 -2.22 7.92
N SER A 69 -8.24 -3.16 8.75
CA SER A 69 -7.21 -4.14 8.39
C SER A 69 -7.65 -5.04 7.25
N VAL A 70 -8.89 -5.54 7.27
CA VAL A 70 -9.44 -6.34 6.17
C VAL A 70 -9.51 -5.54 4.88
N TYR A 71 -9.95 -4.28 4.95
CA TYR A 71 -10.00 -3.39 3.79
C TYR A 71 -8.62 -3.19 3.16
N LEU A 72 -7.60 -2.84 3.95
CA LEU A 72 -6.24 -2.70 3.45
C LEU A 72 -5.72 -3.99 2.82
N SER A 73 -5.90 -5.11 3.53
CA SER A 73 -5.46 -6.41 3.06
C SER A 73 -6.07 -6.76 1.69
N LEU A 74 -7.35 -6.42 1.49
CA LEU A 74 -8.10 -6.68 0.26
C LEU A 74 -7.60 -5.80 -0.89
N VAL A 75 -7.30 -4.52 -0.65
CA VAL A 75 -6.71 -3.62 -1.67
C VAL A 75 -5.41 -4.20 -2.22
N TYR A 76 -4.51 -4.65 -1.34
CA TYR A 76 -3.23 -5.25 -1.76
C TYR A 76 -3.39 -6.62 -2.39
N LEU A 77 -4.32 -7.44 -1.88
CA LEU A 77 -4.63 -8.76 -2.43
C LEU A 77 -5.18 -8.63 -3.86
N LEU A 78 -6.06 -7.66 -4.11
CA LEU A 78 -6.68 -7.41 -5.42
C LEU A 78 -5.73 -6.76 -6.42
N ALA A 79 -4.59 -6.22 -5.98
CA ALA A 79 -3.58 -5.64 -6.89
C ALA A 79 -2.99 -6.68 -7.85
N MET A 80 -2.80 -7.92 -7.37
CA MET A 80 -2.27 -9.01 -8.19
C MET A 80 -3.22 -9.45 -9.32
N PRO A 81 -4.49 -9.83 -9.05
CA PRO A 81 -5.44 -10.13 -10.12
C PRO A 81 -5.73 -8.89 -10.99
N GLY A 82 -5.67 -7.69 -10.44
CA GLY A 82 -5.83 -6.45 -11.21
C GLY A 82 -4.74 -6.23 -12.26
N GLY A 83 -3.47 -6.50 -11.90
CA GLY A 83 -2.36 -6.51 -12.87
C GLY A 83 -2.51 -7.60 -13.92
N TRP A 84 -2.83 -8.83 -13.49
CA TRP A 84 -3.10 -9.94 -14.42
C TRP A 84 -4.20 -9.60 -15.42
N PHE A 85 -5.26 -8.93 -14.96
CA PHE A 85 -6.39 -8.56 -15.80
C PHE A 85 -6.00 -7.52 -16.86
N GLY A 86 -5.21 -6.51 -16.48
CA GLY A 86 -4.67 -5.54 -17.43
C GLY A 86 -3.74 -6.16 -18.48
N ASP A 87 -2.92 -7.13 -18.08
CA ASP A 87 -2.00 -7.83 -18.99
C ASP A 87 -2.70 -8.74 -20.01
N ARG A 88 -3.90 -9.23 -19.67
CA ARG A 88 -4.54 -10.34 -20.39
C ARG A 88 -5.88 -10.02 -21.04
N VAL A 89 -6.56 -8.95 -20.62
CA VAL A 89 -7.94 -8.66 -21.04
C VAL A 89 -8.07 -7.28 -21.70
N TRP A 90 -7.73 -6.19 -21.01
CA TRP A 90 -8.02 -4.83 -21.47
C TRP A 90 -6.81 -3.99 -21.87
N GLY A 91 -5.60 -4.37 -21.47
CA GLY A 91 -4.43 -3.51 -21.54
C GLY A 91 -4.39 -2.52 -20.36
N PRO A 92 -3.21 -1.99 -20.00
CA PRO A 92 -3.07 -1.10 -18.85
C PRO A 92 -3.93 0.17 -18.93
N ARG A 93 -3.98 0.83 -20.10
CA ARG A 93 -4.66 2.13 -20.27
C ARG A 93 -6.16 2.04 -20.03
N LYS A 94 -6.82 1.06 -20.64
CA LYS A 94 -8.26 0.84 -20.46
C LYS A 94 -8.58 0.40 -19.03
N THR A 95 -7.70 -0.42 -18.44
CA THR A 95 -7.88 -0.89 -17.06
C THR A 95 -7.83 0.28 -16.07
N VAL A 96 -6.88 1.20 -16.21
CA VAL A 96 -6.80 2.41 -15.36
C VAL A 96 -8.02 3.32 -15.52
N ALA A 97 -8.49 3.55 -16.75
CA ALA A 97 -9.70 4.37 -16.98
C ALA A 97 -10.93 3.79 -16.28
N VAL A 98 -11.19 2.49 -16.45
CA VAL A 98 -12.33 1.81 -15.83
C VAL A 98 -12.18 1.74 -14.32
N ALA A 99 -10.96 1.44 -13.85
CA ALA A 99 -10.65 1.42 -12.42
C ALA A 99 -10.92 2.77 -11.76
N GLY A 100 -10.49 3.88 -12.36
CA GLY A 100 -10.76 5.23 -11.84
C GLY A 100 -12.24 5.54 -11.72
N ALA A 101 -13.06 5.10 -12.69
CA ALA A 101 -14.51 5.23 -12.62
C ALA A 101 -15.12 4.39 -11.48
N ILE A 102 -14.63 3.16 -11.29
CA ILE A 102 -15.07 2.28 -10.18
C ILE A 102 -14.71 2.89 -8.82
N ILE A 103 -13.50 3.44 -8.64
CA ILE A 103 -13.08 4.12 -7.40
C ILE A 103 -13.96 5.34 -7.13
N MET A 104 -14.22 6.16 -8.17
CA MET A 104 -15.09 7.34 -8.04
C MET A 104 -16.49 6.95 -7.60
N LEU A 105 -17.09 5.93 -8.23
CA LEU A 105 -18.39 5.39 -7.81
C LEU A 105 -18.35 4.83 -6.40
N GLY A 106 -17.25 4.18 -6.01
CA GLY A 106 -17.05 3.71 -4.64
C GLY A 106 -17.09 4.84 -3.61
N HIS A 107 -16.36 5.93 -3.86
CA HIS A 107 -16.40 7.11 -2.98
C HIS A 107 -17.77 7.82 -2.97
N LEU A 108 -18.46 7.91 -4.11
CA LEU A 108 -19.83 8.43 -4.14
C LEU A 108 -20.78 7.56 -3.32
N THR A 109 -20.59 6.24 -3.35
CA THR A 109 -21.39 5.29 -2.57
C THR A 109 -21.10 5.41 -1.06
N LEU A 110 -19.85 5.67 -0.68
CA LEU A 110 -19.46 5.98 0.72
C LEU A 110 -20.07 7.29 1.23
N ALA A 111 -20.28 8.27 0.34
CA ALA A 111 -20.90 9.54 0.69
C ALA A 111 -22.41 9.43 0.97
N LEU A 112 -23.04 8.29 0.71
CA LEU A 112 -24.45 8.08 1.04
C LEU A 112 -24.60 7.69 2.53
N PRO A 113 -25.60 8.22 3.25
CA PRO A 113 -25.82 7.97 4.68
C PRO A 113 -26.52 6.62 4.93
N SER A 114 -25.87 5.52 4.56
CA SER A 114 -26.36 4.16 4.83
C SER A 114 -25.21 3.19 5.05
N GLU A 115 -25.37 2.28 6.02
CA GLU A 115 -24.38 1.25 6.33
C GLU A 115 -24.17 0.29 5.15
N GLY A 116 -25.24 -0.10 4.45
CA GLY A 116 -25.15 -0.98 3.29
C GLY A 116 -24.39 -0.34 2.12
N THR A 117 -24.63 0.95 1.87
CA THR A 117 -23.89 1.70 0.84
C THR A 117 -22.44 1.91 1.26
N PHE A 118 -22.17 2.10 2.55
CA PHE A 118 -20.81 2.25 3.05
C PHE A 118 -19.94 1.02 2.74
N PHE A 119 -20.39 -0.19 3.09
CA PHE A 119 -19.63 -1.42 2.80
C PHE A 119 -19.54 -1.72 1.29
N ALA A 120 -20.60 -1.45 0.52
CA ALA A 120 -20.56 -1.56 -0.94
C ALA A 120 -19.52 -0.60 -1.54
N GLY A 121 -19.46 0.63 -1.03
CA GLY A 121 -18.49 1.64 -1.40
C GLY A 121 -17.05 1.21 -1.12
N LEU A 122 -16.77 0.67 0.08
CA LEU A 122 -15.44 0.10 0.41
C LEU A 122 -15.04 -1.02 -0.56
N GLY A 123 -15.97 -1.93 -0.89
CA GLY A 123 -15.74 -3.00 -1.86
C GLY A 123 -15.40 -2.48 -3.26
N LEU A 124 -16.12 -1.45 -3.73
CA LEU A 124 -15.86 -0.81 -5.01
C LEU A 124 -14.49 -0.11 -5.03
N VAL A 125 -14.15 0.65 -3.99
CA VAL A 125 -12.84 1.30 -3.88
C VAL A 125 -11.72 0.24 -3.87
N ALA A 126 -11.87 -0.85 -3.11
CA ALA A 126 -10.87 -1.91 -3.06
C ALA A 126 -10.66 -2.59 -4.43
N LEU A 127 -11.75 -2.90 -5.14
CA LEU A 127 -11.70 -3.47 -6.49
C LEU A 127 -11.04 -2.51 -7.49
N GLY A 128 -11.45 -1.24 -7.47
CA GLY A 128 -10.92 -0.20 -8.35
C GLY A 128 -9.42 0.05 -8.09
N SER A 129 -9.00 0.24 -6.83
CA SER A 129 -7.59 0.45 -6.49
C SER A 129 -6.73 -0.77 -6.82
N GLY A 130 -7.25 -2.00 -6.66
CA GLY A 130 -6.58 -3.23 -7.09
C GLY A 130 -6.34 -3.26 -8.61
N LEU A 131 -7.32 -2.83 -9.41
CA LEU A 131 -7.17 -2.70 -10.86
C LEU A 131 -6.21 -1.56 -11.25
N LEU A 132 -6.19 -0.45 -10.52
CA LEU A 132 -5.41 0.73 -10.89
C LEU A 132 -3.91 0.56 -10.60
N LYS A 133 -3.53 0.18 -9.37
CA LYS A 133 -2.15 0.23 -8.84
C LYS A 133 -1.11 -0.44 -9.75
N ALA A 134 -1.36 -1.69 -10.13
CA ALA A 134 -0.42 -2.45 -10.96
C ALA A 134 -0.32 -1.88 -12.39
N ASN A 135 -1.45 -1.42 -12.94
CA ASN A 135 -1.53 -1.00 -14.32
C ASN A 135 -0.96 0.41 -14.57
N ILE A 136 -1.23 1.36 -13.67
CA ILE A 136 -0.70 2.72 -13.82
C ILE A 136 0.84 2.75 -13.69
N SER A 137 1.40 1.92 -12.80
CA SER A 137 2.85 1.78 -12.64
C SER A 137 3.52 1.20 -13.90
N THR A 138 2.87 0.22 -14.54
CA THR A 138 3.31 -0.31 -15.84
C THR A 138 3.32 0.78 -16.91
N MET A 139 2.30 1.65 -16.93
CA MET A 139 2.22 2.75 -17.90
C MET A 139 3.34 3.78 -17.73
N VAL A 140 3.79 4.04 -16.50
CA VAL A 140 4.96 4.92 -16.27
C VAL A 140 6.21 4.32 -16.92
N GLY A 141 6.45 3.02 -16.74
CA GLY A 141 7.58 2.33 -17.34
C GLY A 141 7.56 2.36 -18.87
N GLN A 142 6.37 2.31 -19.47
CA GLN A 142 6.16 2.34 -20.93
C GLN A 142 6.39 3.71 -21.58
N LEU A 143 6.61 4.78 -20.79
CA LEU A 143 6.97 6.10 -21.31
C LEU A 143 8.44 6.22 -21.72
N TYR A 144 9.27 5.27 -21.32
CA TYR A 144 10.72 5.28 -21.52
C TYR A 144 11.15 4.22 -22.52
N ASP A 145 12.32 4.43 -23.14
CA ASP A 145 12.88 3.56 -24.18
C ASP A 145 13.52 2.30 -23.57
N GLY A 146 12.71 1.52 -22.85
CA GLY A 146 13.14 0.30 -22.17
C GLY A 146 13.70 0.51 -20.76
N PRO A 147 14.18 -0.56 -20.12
CA PRO A 147 14.65 -0.54 -18.74
C PRO A 147 15.95 0.26 -18.54
N ASP A 148 16.77 0.43 -19.59
CA ASP A 148 18.09 1.06 -19.54
C ASP A 148 18.06 2.58 -19.82
N ASP A 149 16.88 3.17 -20.11
CA ASP A 149 16.76 4.62 -20.28
C ASP A 149 17.15 5.35 -18.97
N PRO A 150 18.17 6.22 -18.99
CA PRO A 150 18.69 6.86 -17.79
C PRO A 150 17.68 7.78 -17.10
N ARG A 151 16.60 8.19 -17.78
CA ARG A 151 15.53 9.02 -17.21
C ARG A 151 14.48 8.21 -16.46
N ARG A 152 14.43 6.89 -16.66
CA ARG A 152 13.36 6.02 -16.17
C ARG A 152 13.25 6.06 -14.64
N ASP A 153 14.38 5.91 -13.95
CA ASP A 153 14.41 5.90 -12.48
C ASP A 153 14.03 7.26 -11.87
N GLY A 154 14.50 8.35 -12.49
CA GLY A 154 14.06 9.72 -12.13
C GLY A 154 12.55 9.91 -12.35
N GLY A 155 12.00 9.30 -13.39
CA GLY A 155 10.58 9.29 -13.69
C GLY A 155 9.74 8.61 -12.62
N PHE A 156 10.15 7.41 -12.19
CA PHE A 156 9.51 6.71 -11.07
C PHE A 156 9.66 7.48 -9.75
N THR A 157 10.78 8.15 -9.55
CA THR A 157 10.99 9.02 -8.37
C THR A 157 9.99 10.18 -8.37
N LEU A 158 9.80 10.87 -9.50
CA LEU A 158 8.82 11.95 -9.60
C LEU A 158 7.39 11.42 -9.42
N PHE A 159 7.06 10.28 -10.03
CA PHE A 159 5.78 9.62 -9.81
C PHE A 159 5.50 9.33 -8.33
N TYR A 160 6.52 8.86 -7.59
CA TYR A 160 6.44 8.62 -6.15
C TYR A 160 6.26 9.90 -5.32
N VAL A 161 6.82 11.03 -5.73
CA VAL A 161 6.53 12.34 -5.11
C VAL A 161 5.04 12.66 -5.22
N GLY A 162 4.39 12.36 -6.35
CA GLY A 162 2.96 12.56 -6.53
C GLY A 162 2.11 11.76 -5.54
N ILE A 163 2.52 10.52 -5.26
CA ILE A 163 1.87 9.66 -4.25
C ILE A 163 1.90 10.32 -2.87
N ASN A 164 3.09 10.78 -2.44
CA ASN A 164 3.26 11.38 -1.12
C ASN A 164 2.57 12.74 -0.99
N LEU A 165 2.54 13.53 -2.06
CA LEU A 165 1.83 14.80 -2.08
C LEU A 165 0.31 14.60 -1.87
N GLY A 166 -0.28 13.62 -2.56
CA GLY A 166 -1.67 13.23 -2.35
C GLY A 166 -1.92 12.72 -0.93
N ALA A 167 -1.06 11.83 -0.43
CA ALA A 167 -1.14 11.29 0.93
C ALA A 167 -1.01 12.36 2.03
N PHE A 168 -0.19 13.38 1.81
CA PHE A 168 -0.01 14.49 2.74
C PHE A 168 -1.20 15.44 2.74
N ALA A 169 -1.68 15.85 1.57
CA ALA A 169 -2.75 16.84 1.47
C ALA A 169 -4.12 16.28 1.85
N ALA A 170 -4.36 14.99 1.66
CA ALA A 170 -5.69 14.42 1.83
C ALA A 170 -6.23 14.44 3.26
N PRO A 171 -5.50 14.00 4.30
CA PRO A 171 -6.00 14.10 5.66
C PRO A 171 -6.20 15.56 6.11
N LEU A 172 -5.37 16.48 5.63
CA LEU A 172 -5.53 17.92 5.93
C LEU A 172 -6.80 18.53 5.33
N ILE A 173 -7.24 18.07 4.16
CA ILE A 173 -8.42 18.62 3.48
C ILE A 173 -9.66 17.77 3.75
N ILE A 174 -9.65 16.51 3.30
CA ILE A 174 -10.77 15.58 3.45
C ILE A 174 -11.02 15.27 4.93
N GLY A 175 -9.95 15.06 5.70
CA GLY A 175 -10.05 14.76 7.13
C GLY A 175 -10.67 15.91 7.93
N THR A 176 -10.19 17.14 7.70
CA THR A 176 -10.78 18.35 8.33
C THR A 176 -12.26 18.52 8.02
N VAL A 177 -12.67 18.34 6.76
CA VAL A 177 -14.08 18.47 6.39
C VAL A 177 -14.90 17.30 6.96
N GLY A 178 -14.37 16.08 6.95
CA GLY A 178 -15.05 14.91 7.48
C GLY A 178 -15.32 14.98 8.98
N GLU A 179 -14.30 15.33 9.77
CA GLU A 179 -14.39 15.37 11.23
C GLU A 179 -15.11 16.62 11.76
N ASN A 180 -14.81 17.80 11.20
CA ASN A 180 -15.31 19.06 11.77
C ASN A 180 -16.62 19.56 11.14
N VAL A 181 -16.98 19.06 9.94
CA VAL A 181 -18.18 19.53 9.22
C VAL A 181 -19.17 18.39 9.03
N ASN A 182 -18.80 17.37 8.25
CA ASN A 182 -19.67 16.23 7.97
C ASN A 182 -18.89 15.07 7.32
N TRP A 183 -19.02 13.86 7.88
CA TRP A 183 -18.36 12.65 7.39
C TRP A 183 -18.63 12.36 5.90
N HIS A 184 -19.89 12.47 5.49
CA HIS A 184 -20.30 12.20 4.11
C HIS A 184 -19.76 13.24 3.13
N LEU A 185 -19.64 14.50 3.55
CA LEU A 185 -18.98 15.53 2.76
C LEU A 185 -17.47 15.23 2.60
N GLY A 186 -16.82 14.69 3.64
CA GLY A 186 -15.46 14.16 3.53
C GLY A 186 -15.33 13.07 2.47
N PHE A 187 -16.23 12.07 2.47
CA PHE A 187 -16.25 11.03 1.44
C PHE A 187 -16.60 11.58 0.04
N ALA A 188 -17.48 12.58 -0.05
CA ALA A 188 -17.78 13.27 -1.31
C ALA A 188 -16.58 14.05 -1.86
N LEU A 189 -15.75 14.65 -1.00
CA LEU A 189 -14.50 15.28 -1.43
C LEU A 189 -13.48 14.25 -1.93
N ALA A 190 -13.44 13.06 -1.34
CA ALA A 190 -12.65 11.96 -1.91
C ALA A 190 -13.17 11.58 -3.32
N ALA A 191 -14.48 11.51 -3.51
CA ALA A 191 -15.07 11.28 -4.84
C ALA A 191 -14.70 12.37 -5.85
N LEU A 192 -14.72 13.65 -5.42
CA LEU A 192 -14.29 14.78 -6.24
C LEU A 192 -12.81 14.66 -6.62
N GLY A 193 -11.94 14.33 -5.66
CA GLY A 193 -10.52 14.09 -5.94
C GLY A 193 -10.32 13.00 -7.01
N MET A 194 -11.01 11.87 -6.88
CA MET A 194 -10.94 10.81 -7.89
C MET A 194 -11.52 11.25 -9.24
N ALA A 195 -12.60 12.03 -9.27
CA ALA A 195 -13.17 12.57 -10.50
C ALA A 195 -12.17 13.47 -11.24
N LEU A 196 -11.42 14.32 -10.50
CA LEU A 196 -10.35 15.15 -11.05
C LEU A 196 -9.21 14.28 -11.61
N GLY A 197 -8.81 13.22 -10.90
CA GLY A 197 -7.82 12.26 -11.37
C GLY A 197 -8.25 11.54 -12.65
N LEU A 198 -9.50 11.08 -12.72
CA LEU A 198 -10.06 10.43 -13.91
C LEU A 198 -10.15 11.40 -15.09
N ALA A 199 -10.64 12.63 -14.87
CA ALA A 199 -10.68 13.65 -15.90
C ALA A 199 -9.28 13.96 -16.45
N GLN A 200 -8.30 14.12 -15.57
CA GLN A 200 -6.89 14.32 -15.93
C GLN A 200 -6.35 13.17 -16.78
N PHE A 201 -6.65 11.92 -16.40
CA PHE A 201 -6.24 10.75 -17.15
C PHE A 201 -6.85 10.70 -18.56
N LEU A 202 -8.17 10.94 -18.66
CA LEU A 202 -8.90 10.90 -19.93
C LEU A 202 -8.46 12.02 -20.88
N ILE A 203 -8.30 13.25 -20.38
CA ILE A 203 -7.79 14.39 -21.16
C ILE A 203 -6.33 14.17 -21.56
N GLY A 204 -5.52 13.67 -20.63
CA GLY A 204 -4.10 13.44 -20.81
C GLY A 204 -3.73 12.20 -21.62
N THR A 205 -4.70 11.35 -21.97
CA THR A 205 -4.51 10.03 -22.61
C THR A 205 -3.73 10.09 -23.93
N ARG A 206 -3.87 11.21 -24.65
CA ARG A 206 -3.16 11.45 -25.92
C ARG A 206 -1.64 11.55 -25.78
N HIS A 207 -1.13 11.85 -24.59
CA HIS A 207 0.31 11.97 -24.31
C HIS A 207 0.91 10.66 -23.75
N LEU A 208 0.10 9.60 -23.64
CA LEU A 208 0.53 8.31 -23.09
C LEU A 208 1.07 7.41 -24.21
N SER A 209 2.07 6.60 -23.86
CA SER A 209 2.69 5.64 -24.78
C SER A 209 1.66 4.72 -25.43
N PRO A 210 1.64 4.55 -26.77
CA PRO A 210 0.73 3.62 -27.45
C PRO A 210 0.83 2.18 -26.92
N ALA A 211 1.99 1.79 -26.37
CA ALA A 211 2.22 0.50 -25.72
C ALA A 211 1.15 0.16 -24.65
N SER A 212 0.67 1.17 -23.94
CA SER A 212 -0.34 1.02 -22.87
C SER A 212 -1.73 0.61 -23.35
N SER A 213 -2.02 0.74 -24.65
CA SER A 213 -3.31 0.33 -25.23
C SER A 213 -3.32 -1.12 -25.69
N PHE A 214 -2.15 -1.76 -25.83
CA PHE A 214 -2.07 -3.16 -26.24
C PHE A 214 -2.26 -4.09 -25.05
N VAL A 215 -2.81 -5.27 -25.31
CA VAL A 215 -2.89 -6.37 -24.35
C VAL A 215 -1.62 -7.21 -24.51
N PRO A 216 -0.68 -7.21 -23.54
CA PRO A 216 0.60 -7.90 -23.70
C PRO A 216 0.48 -9.40 -23.95
N LYS A 217 -0.45 -10.07 -23.25
CA LYS A 217 -0.61 -11.54 -23.29
C LYS A 217 -2.10 -11.91 -23.37
N PRO A 218 -2.76 -11.68 -24.52
CA PRO A 218 -4.20 -11.85 -24.64
C PRO A 218 -4.60 -13.32 -24.41
N LEU A 219 -5.69 -13.52 -23.65
CA LEU A 219 -6.26 -14.85 -23.45
C LEU A 219 -6.80 -15.44 -24.75
N SER A 220 -6.55 -16.72 -24.97
CA SER A 220 -7.24 -17.50 -26.01
C SER A 220 -8.75 -17.57 -25.73
N ALA A 221 -9.56 -17.86 -26.75
CA ALA A 221 -11.01 -17.99 -26.59
C ALA A 221 -11.39 -19.05 -25.53
N ALA A 222 -10.66 -20.16 -25.49
CA ALA A 222 -10.86 -21.23 -24.51
C ALA A 222 -10.51 -20.77 -23.08
N GLU A 223 -9.41 -20.04 -22.90
CA GLU A 223 -9.04 -19.48 -21.60
C GLU A 223 -10.04 -18.40 -21.13
N LYS A 224 -10.53 -17.55 -22.04
CA LYS A 224 -11.58 -16.55 -21.72
C LYS A 224 -12.85 -17.23 -21.23
N ALA A 225 -13.35 -18.22 -21.97
CA ALA A 225 -14.54 -18.98 -21.59
C ALA A 225 -14.35 -19.72 -20.26
N SER A 226 -13.20 -20.36 -20.06
CA SER A 226 -12.86 -21.06 -18.81
C SER A 226 -12.78 -20.10 -17.62
N THR A 227 -12.15 -18.94 -17.80
CA THR A 227 -12.03 -17.91 -16.75
C THR A 227 -13.39 -17.34 -16.40
N LEU A 228 -14.19 -16.95 -17.40
CA LEU A 228 -15.53 -16.42 -17.19
C LEU A 228 -16.43 -17.44 -16.49
N ARG A 229 -16.41 -18.70 -16.94
CA ARG A 229 -17.18 -19.78 -16.32
C ARG A 229 -16.79 -19.97 -14.86
N LYS A 230 -15.49 -20.04 -14.54
CA LYS A 230 -15.01 -20.17 -13.14
C LYS A 230 -15.43 -18.97 -12.30
N GLY A 231 -15.29 -17.75 -12.83
CA GLY A 231 -15.70 -16.52 -12.15
C GLY A 231 -17.20 -16.49 -11.87
N LEU A 232 -18.03 -16.83 -12.86
CA LEU A 232 -19.49 -16.91 -12.70
C LEU A 232 -19.90 -17.99 -11.70
N ILE A 233 -19.27 -19.16 -11.71
CA ILE A 233 -19.53 -20.21 -10.71
C ILE A 233 -19.25 -19.68 -9.31
N TRP A 234 -18.09 -19.07 -9.07
CA TRP A 234 -17.76 -18.53 -7.75
C TRP A 234 -18.65 -17.36 -7.34
N LEU A 235 -19.06 -16.51 -8.29
CA LEU A 235 -20.02 -15.44 -8.05
C LEU A 235 -21.39 -16.01 -7.65
N ILE A 236 -21.90 -17.01 -8.37
CA ILE A 236 -23.16 -17.68 -8.06
C ILE A 236 -23.08 -18.34 -6.68
N VAL A 237 -21.99 -19.04 -6.38
CA VAL A 237 -21.77 -19.63 -5.05
C VAL A 237 -21.81 -18.55 -3.97
N ALA A 238 -21.11 -17.43 -4.15
CA ALA A 238 -21.13 -16.33 -3.20
C ALA A 238 -22.55 -15.76 -3.04
N VAL A 239 -23.26 -15.47 -4.14
CA VAL A 239 -24.63 -14.93 -4.12
C VAL A 239 -25.60 -15.89 -3.43
N VAL A 240 -25.53 -17.19 -3.71
CA VAL A 240 -26.39 -18.20 -3.08
C VAL A 240 -26.09 -18.32 -1.59
N VAL A 241 -24.82 -18.38 -1.20
CA VAL A 241 -24.41 -18.47 0.21
C VAL A 241 -24.83 -17.23 0.98
N TYR A 242 -24.43 -16.04 0.54
CA TYR A 242 -24.78 -14.79 1.24
C TYR A 242 -26.28 -14.47 1.16
N GLY A 243 -26.94 -14.79 0.04
CA GLY A 243 -28.39 -14.68 -0.09
C GLY A 243 -29.12 -15.57 0.90
N GLY A 244 -28.67 -16.82 1.08
CA GLY A 244 -29.21 -17.73 2.09
C GLY A 244 -28.94 -17.27 3.53
N LEU A 245 -27.75 -16.73 3.81
CA LEU A 245 -27.41 -16.16 5.13
C LEU A 245 -28.29 -14.96 5.49
N VAL A 246 -28.52 -14.06 4.52
CA VAL A 246 -29.41 -12.91 4.70
C VAL A 246 -30.86 -13.36 4.85
N ALA A 247 -31.34 -14.26 3.98
CA ALA A 247 -32.71 -14.75 4.03
C ALA A 247 -33.03 -15.53 5.31
N SER A 248 -32.04 -16.22 5.89
CA SER A 248 -32.17 -16.92 7.17
C SER A 248 -32.00 -16.03 8.40
N GLY A 249 -31.63 -14.75 8.24
CA GLY A 249 -31.35 -13.84 9.35
C GLY A 249 -30.09 -14.18 10.15
N THR A 250 -29.21 -15.04 9.62
CA THR A 250 -27.98 -15.49 10.29
C THR A 250 -26.74 -14.70 9.88
N TYR A 251 -26.90 -13.77 8.93
CA TYR A 251 -25.83 -12.91 8.48
C TYR A 251 -25.31 -12.01 9.61
N THR A 252 -23.98 -11.95 9.72
CA THR A 252 -23.22 -11.07 10.61
C THR A 252 -22.04 -10.54 9.82
N LEU A 253 -21.44 -9.43 10.25
CA LEU A 253 -20.27 -8.85 9.58
C LEU A 253 -19.08 -9.84 9.52
N ASN A 254 -18.98 -10.76 10.48
CA ASN A 254 -17.96 -11.80 10.51
C ASN A 254 -18.04 -12.74 9.30
N TRP A 255 -19.22 -12.95 8.71
CA TRP A 255 -19.37 -13.73 7.48
C TRP A 255 -18.65 -13.08 6.29
N ALA A 256 -18.46 -11.76 6.29
CA ALA A 256 -17.64 -11.07 5.29
C ALA A 256 -16.17 -10.99 5.72
N LEU A 257 -15.89 -10.59 6.97
CA LEU A 257 -14.52 -10.29 7.40
C LEU A 257 -13.65 -11.54 7.59
N VAL A 258 -14.19 -12.62 8.18
CA VAL A 258 -13.40 -13.83 8.48
C VAL A 258 -12.90 -14.51 7.20
N PRO A 259 -13.72 -14.79 6.17
CA PRO A 259 -13.23 -15.43 4.95
C PRO A 259 -12.15 -14.63 4.22
N ILE A 260 -12.29 -13.30 4.16
CA ILE A 260 -11.29 -12.42 3.52
C ILE A 260 -9.98 -12.47 4.31
N THR A 261 -10.07 -12.37 5.64
CA THR A 261 -8.90 -12.46 6.54
C THR A 261 -8.17 -13.80 6.36
N LEU A 262 -8.91 -14.91 6.37
CA LEU A 262 -8.33 -16.23 6.15
C LEU A 262 -7.73 -16.38 4.75
N ALA A 263 -8.40 -15.87 3.71
CA ALA A 263 -7.86 -15.86 2.36
C ALA A 263 -6.55 -15.08 2.27
N GLY A 264 -6.46 -13.91 2.92
CA GLY A 264 -5.26 -13.09 2.96
C GLY A 264 -4.08 -13.72 3.73
N LEU A 265 -4.34 -14.68 4.62
CA LEU A 265 -3.29 -15.48 5.28
C LEU A 265 -2.91 -16.74 4.49
N ILE A 266 -3.90 -17.42 3.88
CA ILE A 266 -3.69 -18.69 3.18
C ILE A 266 -3.09 -18.47 1.79
N ILE A 267 -3.56 -17.47 1.03
CA ILE A 267 -3.10 -17.21 -0.35
C ILE A 267 -1.58 -16.97 -0.42
N PRO A 268 -0.96 -16.12 0.42
CA PRO A 268 0.48 -15.92 0.37
C PRO A 268 1.28 -17.20 0.62
N VAL A 269 0.85 -18.01 1.60
CA VAL A 269 1.47 -19.30 1.90
C VAL A 269 1.33 -20.25 0.72
N MET A 270 0.15 -20.33 0.10
CA MET A 270 -0.08 -21.17 -1.08
C MET A 270 0.77 -20.73 -2.28
N VAL A 271 0.89 -19.41 -2.53
CA VAL A 271 1.69 -18.86 -3.63
C VAL A 271 3.18 -19.16 -3.41
N LEU A 272 3.72 -18.90 -2.22
CA LEU A 272 5.11 -19.20 -1.89
C LEU A 272 5.40 -20.71 -1.94
N ALA A 273 4.50 -21.53 -1.40
CA ALA A 273 4.63 -22.98 -1.44
C ALA A 273 4.58 -23.52 -2.88
N ARG A 274 3.71 -22.97 -3.73
CA ARG A 274 3.65 -23.32 -5.16
C ARG A 274 4.96 -22.98 -5.87
N ILE A 275 5.48 -21.76 -5.69
CA ILE A 275 6.74 -21.33 -6.32
C ILE A 275 7.89 -22.23 -5.84
N LYS A 276 7.98 -22.49 -4.53
CA LYS A 276 9.00 -23.37 -3.94
C LYS A 276 8.90 -24.83 -4.40
N ARG A 277 7.72 -25.33 -4.73
CA ARG A 277 7.52 -26.71 -5.20
C ARG A 277 7.71 -26.88 -6.71
N ASP A 278 7.96 -25.79 -7.43
CA ASP A 278 8.16 -25.84 -8.87
C ASP A 278 9.48 -26.52 -9.24
N LYS A 279 9.36 -27.69 -9.87
CA LYS A 279 10.50 -28.54 -10.26
C LYS A 279 11.27 -28.01 -11.46
N GLU A 280 10.73 -27.01 -12.16
CA GLU A 280 11.42 -26.36 -13.28
C GLU A 280 12.42 -25.30 -12.80
N LEU A 281 12.41 -24.93 -11.52
CA LEU A 281 13.37 -23.99 -10.96
C LEU A 281 14.73 -24.63 -10.71
N THR A 282 15.79 -23.91 -11.04
CA THR A 282 17.16 -24.33 -10.73
C THR A 282 17.39 -24.36 -9.21
N SER A 283 18.38 -25.13 -8.75
CA SER A 283 18.77 -25.16 -7.34
C SER A 283 19.13 -23.77 -6.80
N ALA A 284 19.71 -22.91 -7.63
CA ALA A 284 20.02 -21.52 -7.28
C ALA A 284 18.75 -20.67 -7.09
N GLU A 285 17.75 -20.80 -7.98
CA GLU A 285 16.46 -20.11 -7.83
C GLU A 285 15.69 -20.62 -6.61
N GLN A 286 15.71 -21.92 -6.35
CA GLN A 286 15.11 -22.52 -5.15
C GLN A 286 15.74 -22.01 -3.84
N SER A 287 17.07 -21.86 -3.84
CA SER A 287 17.80 -21.24 -2.73
C SER A 287 17.37 -19.78 -2.52
N LYS A 288 17.27 -19.00 -3.61
CA LYS A 288 16.76 -17.61 -3.56
C LYS A 288 15.33 -17.56 -3.04
N VAL A 289 14.41 -18.39 -3.51
CA VAL A 289 13.04 -18.43 -2.99
C VAL A 289 13.04 -18.72 -1.47
N SER A 290 13.89 -19.63 -1.01
CA SER A 290 14.05 -19.92 0.42
C SER A 290 14.60 -18.73 1.22
N GLY A 291 15.54 -17.97 0.67
CA GLY A 291 16.01 -16.72 1.25
C GLY A 291 14.92 -15.63 1.26
N TYR A 292 14.13 -15.54 0.18
CA TYR A 292 13.05 -14.56 0.05
C TYR A 292 11.96 -14.73 1.11
N ILE A 293 11.67 -15.97 1.54
CA ILE A 293 10.72 -16.25 2.63
C ILE A 293 11.09 -15.50 3.92
N TRP A 294 12.39 -15.33 4.23
CA TRP A 294 12.82 -14.52 5.38
C TRP A 294 12.40 -13.06 5.24
N PHE A 295 12.62 -12.47 4.07
CA PHE A 295 12.22 -11.09 3.79
C PHE A 295 10.70 -10.93 3.76
N PHE A 296 9.97 -11.94 3.26
CA PHE A 296 8.51 -11.95 3.26
C PHE A 296 7.95 -11.93 4.68
N VAL A 297 8.43 -12.80 5.57
CA VAL A 297 7.98 -12.85 6.97
C VAL A 297 8.36 -11.56 7.70
N ALA A 298 9.57 -11.05 7.46
CA ALA A 298 10.00 -9.77 8.02
C ALA A 298 9.11 -8.61 7.56
N ALA A 299 8.78 -8.55 6.27
CA ALA A 299 7.87 -7.55 5.73
C ALA A 299 6.46 -7.69 6.33
N ALA A 300 5.92 -8.90 6.43
CA ALA A 300 4.59 -9.13 7.01
C ALA A 300 4.51 -8.67 8.47
N LEU A 301 5.53 -8.95 9.29
CA LEU A 301 5.61 -8.46 10.67
C LEU A 301 5.76 -6.94 10.74
N PHE A 302 6.54 -6.35 9.82
CA PHE A 302 6.67 -4.89 9.75
C PHE A 302 5.33 -4.23 9.44
N TRP A 303 4.64 -4.67 8.38
CA TRP A 303 3.36 -4.09 7.95
C TRP A 303 2.24 -4.34 8.95
N MET A 304 2.23 -5.49 9.64
CA MET A 304 1.29 -5.78 10.74
C MET A 304 1.24 -4.66 11.80
N ILE A 305 2.40 -4.09 12.14
CA ILE A 305 2.52 -3.01 13.14
C ILE A 305 2.43 -1.64 12.48
N TYR A 306 3.07 -1.46 11.33
CA TYR A 306 3.10 -0.18 10.63
C TYR A 306 1.70 0.29 10.23
N ASP A 307 0.87 -0.57 9.65
CA ASP A 307 -0.45 -0.18 9.15
C ASP A 307 -1.49 0.05 10.26
N GLN A 308 -1.19 -0.34 11.52
CA GLN A 308 -1.95 0.09 12.68
C GLN A 308 -1.88 1.60 12.95
N GLY A 309 -0.99 2.32 12.26
CA GLY A 309 -0.96 3.77 12.22
C GLY A 309 -2.32 4.39 11.87
N GLY A 310 -3.03 3.82 10.91
CA GLY A 310 -4.35 4.33 10.55
C GLY A 310 -5.52 3.55 11.14
N SER A 311 -5.29 2.69 12.15
CA SER A 311 -6.38 2.07 12.93
C SER A 311 -6.14 2.26 14.42
N THR A 312 -5.38 1.38 15.07
CA THR A 312 -5.08 1.39 16.51
C THR A 312 -4.60 2.77 16.98
N LEU A 313 -3.60 3.35 16.29
CA LEU A 313 -3.05 4.66 16.63
C LEU A 313 -4.02 5.81 16.32
N ALA A 314 -4.83 5.72 15.26
CA ALA A 314 -5.85 6.73 14.96
C ALA A 314 -6.94 6.75 16.05
N ILE A 315 -7.42 5.58 16.47
CA ILE A 315 -8.42 5.44 17.53
C ILE A 315 -7.87 5.88 18.90
N PHE A 316 -6.60 5.57 19.18
CA PHE A 316 -5.90 6.11 20.35
C PHE A 316 -5.78 7.64 20.29
N GLY A 317 -5.47 8.19 19.10
CA GLY A 317 -5.44 9.63 18.86
C GLY A 317 -6.74 10.32 19.26
N GLU A 318 -7.87 9.77 18.81
CA GLU A 318 -9.22 10.29 19.08
C GLU A 318 -9.60 10.25 20.56
N SER A 319 -9.35 9.11 21.21
CA SER A 319 -9.78 8.92 22.60
C SER A 319 -8.83 9.55 23.62
N SER A 320 -7.53 9.59 23.32
CA SER A 320 -6.50 9.70 24.36
C SER A 320 -5.46 10.79 24.09
N THR A 321 -5.54 11.54 23.00
CA THR A 321 -4.56 12.60 22.67
C THR A 321 -5.17 14.00 22.75
N ASN A 322 -4.38 14.95 23.25
CA ASN A 322 -4.72 16.37 23.23
C ASN A 322 -4.35 16.95 21.86
N THR A 323 -5.36 17.37 21.11
CA THR A 323 -5.26 17.94 19.77
C THR A 323 -5.12 19.47 19.75
N VAL A 324 -4.96 20.10 20.92
CA VAL A 324 -4.72 21.54 21.00
C VAL A 324 -3.23 21.82 21.13
N ILE A 325 -2.64 22.48 20.12
CA ILE A 325 -1.26 22.97 20.14
C ILE A 325 -1.28 24.48 20.03
N LEU A 326 -0.70 25.19 21.01
CA LEU A 326 -0.61 26.66 21.03
C LEU A 326 -1.97 27.36 20.82
N GLY A 327 -3.06 26.76 21.29
CA GLY A 327 -4.44 27.28 21.13
C GLY A 327 -5.11 26.95 19.79
N PHE A 328 -4.43 26.22 18.90
CA PHE A 328 -4.99 25.70 17.66
C PHE A 328 -5.40 24.24 17.84
N ASP A 329 -6.70 23.96 17.66
CA ASP A 329 -7.25 22.60 17.66
C ASP A 329 -7.19 22.03 16.23
N PHE A 330 -6.83 20.75 16.12
CA PHE A 330 -6.74 20.07 14.83
C PHE A 330 -7.35 18.67 14.87
N PRO A 331 -7.95 18.21 13.77
CA PRO A 331 -8.61 16.90 13.71
C PRO A 331 -7.58 15.76 13.69
N VAL A 332 -7.95 14.59 14.22
CA VAL A 332 -7.02 13.47 14.44
C VAL A 332 -6.51 12.88 13.14
N SER A 333 -7.26 12.99 12.04
CA SER A 333 -6.79 12.59 10.71
C SER A 333 -5.46 13.24 10.31
N TRP A 334 -5.12 14.44 10.81
CA TRP A 334 -3.86 15.12 10.45
C TRP A 334 -2.61 14.32 10.81
N TYR A 335 -2.68 13.45 11.81
CA TYR A 335 -1.58 12.55 12.13
C TYR A 335 -1.20 11.64 10.95
N GLN A 336 -2.15 11.30 10.06
CA GLN A 336 -1.87 10.51 8.87
C GLN A 336 -1.01 11.27 7.84
N SER A 337 -0.94 12.60 7.92
CA SER A 337 -0.05 13.43 7.09
C SER A 337 1.39 13.47 7.61
N VAL A 338 1.66 13.00 8.84
CA VAL A 338 3.00 12.99 9.43
C VAL A 338 3.92 12.02 8.69
N ASN A 339 3.45 10.83 8.34
CA ASN A 339 4.25 9.87 7.58
C ASN A 339 4.72 10.42 6.21
N PRO A 340 3.84 10.86 5.29
CA PRO A 340 4.26 11.29 3.96
C PRO A 340 5.15 12.54 3.98
N VAL A 341 4.97 13.47 4.93
CA VAL A 341 5.89 14.63 5.04
C VAL A 341 7.28 14.20 5.50
N ILE A 342 7.39 13.25 6.43
CA ILE A 342 8.67 12.71 6.87
C ILE A 342 9.33 11.89 5.75
N VAL A 343 8.56 11.09 5.01
CA VAL A 343 9.07 10.36 3.83
C VAL A 343 9.66 11.34 2.82
N MET A 344 8.94 12.41 2.45
CA MET A 344 9.44 13.40 1.50
C MET A 344 10.69 14.13 2.02
N ALA A 345 10.76 14.44 3.32
CA ALA A 345 11.89 15.12 3.92
C ALA A 345 13.13 14.23 4.07
N LEU A 346 12.95 12.97 4.49
CA LEU A 346 14.05 12.08 4.88
C LEU A 346 14.45 11.07 3.80
N ALA A 347 13.60 10.71 2.84
CA ALA A 347 13.98 9.75 1.79
C ALA A 347 15.23 10.18 1.00
N PRO A 348 15.38 11.45 0.55
CA PRO A 348 16.60 11.90 -0.11
C PRO A 348 17.83 11.83 0.80
N VAL A 349 17.66 12.15 2.09
CA VAL A 349 18.74 12.11 3.09
C VAL A 349 19.20 10.68 3.32
N VAL A 350 18.27 9.74 3.50
CA VAL A 350 18.56 8.32 3.68
C VAL A 350 19.22 7.73 2.44
N ALA A 351 18.74 8.07 1.23
CA ALA A 351 19.39 7.67 -0.01
C ALA A 351 20.83 8.19 -0.11
N TRP A 352 21.06 9.46 0.25
CA TRP A 352 22.40 10.05 0.29
C TRP A 352 23.32 9.35 1.30
N ILE A 353 22.81 9.02 2.49
CA ILE A 353 23.56 8.25 3.51
C ILE A 353 23.99 6.90 2.95
N TRP A 354 23.10 6.17 2.27
CA TRP A 354 23.45 4.88 1.66
C TRP A 354 24.53 5.01 0.59
N LEU A 355 24.41 5.99 -0.30
CA LEU A 355 25.43 6.25 -1.31
C LEU A 355 26.78 6.66 -0.69
N ALA A 356 26.77 7.49 0.34
CA ALA A 356 27.97 7.91 1.06
C ALA A 356 28.67 6.73 1.77
N LEU A 357 27.89 5.82 2.37
CA LEU A 357 28.40 4.60 2.99
C LEU A 357 28.91 3.60 1.93
N ASN A 358 28.23 3.48 0.79
CA ASN A 358 28.64 2.63 -0.32
C ASN A 358 29.99 3.05 -0.89
N ARG A 359 30.21 4.36 -1.08
CA ARG A 359 31.53 4.92 -1.50
C ARG A 359 32.67 4.58 -0.53
N ARG A 360 32.35 4.26 0.72
CA ARG A 360 33.31 3.84 1.76
C ARG A 360 33.34 2.32 1.96
N GLY A 361 32.60 1.53 1.17
CA GLY A 361 32.46 0.09 1.35
C GLY A 361 31.76 -0.32 2.64
N LYS A 362 31.00 0.60 3.26
CA LYS A 362 30.32 0.41 4.57
C LYS A 362 28.80 0.40 4.46
N GLU A 363 28.24 0.31 3.26
CA GLU A 363 26.79 0.21 3.10
C GLU A 363 26.26 -1.04 3.80
N PRO A 364 25.24 -0.93 4.69
CA PRO A 364 24.62 -2.09 5.28
C PRO A 364 23.97 -2.96 4.19
N SER A 365 24.21 -4.26 4.23
CA SER A 365 23.54 -5.20 3.31
C SER A 365 22.02 -5.15 3.47
N THR A 366 21.28 -5.58 2.44
CA THR A 366 19.80 -5.61 2.45
C THR A 366 19.22 -6.29 3.70
N VAL A 367 19.80 -7.41 4.14
CA VAL A 367 19.37 -8.11 5.37
C VAL A 367 19.47 -7.22 6.62
N VAL A 368 20.53 -6.41 6.72
CA VAL A 368 20.73 -5.50 7.85
C VAL A 368 19.74 -4.34 7.79
N LYS A 369 19.46 -3.81 6.59
CA LYS A 369 18.45 -2.75 6.43
C LYS A 369 17.05 -3.23 6.83
N PHE A 370 16.66 -4.45 6.43
CA PHE A 370 15.43 -5.09 6.90
C PHE A 370 15.40 -5.31 8.42
N ALA A 371 16.51 -5.78 8.99
CA ALA A 371 16.62 -5.97 10.44
C ALA A 371 16.47 -4.63 11.19
N SER A 372 17.07 -3.55 10.68
CA SER A 372 16.89 -2.20 11.21
C SER A 372 15.44 -1.73 11.11
N GLY A 373 14.76 -1.99 9.99
CA GLY A 373 13.34 -1.67 9.83
C GLY A 373 12.46 -2.38 10.87
N LEU A 374 12.66 -3.69 11.07
CA LEU A 374 11.97 -4.49 12.09
C LEU A 374 12.29 -4.03 13.53
N PHE A 375 13.54 -3.68 13.78
CA PHE A 375 13.92 -3.14 15.07
C PHE A 375 13.21 -1.81 15.34
N LEU A 376 13.23 -0.89 14.38
CA LEU A 376 12.64 0.44 14.51
C LEU A 376 11.11 0.38 14.64
N ILE A 377 10.42 -0.49 13.89
CA ILE A 377 8.97 -0.63 14.06
C ILE A 377 8.62 -1.18 15.45
N GLY A 378 9.41 -2.12 15.98
CA GLY A 378 9.27 -2.56 17.38
C GLY A 378 9.53 -1.43 18.38
N VAL A 379 10.58 -0.63 18.17
CA VAL A 379 10.87 0.57 18.99
C VAL A 379 9.72 1.57 18.95
N SER A 380 9.06 1.78 17.81
CA SER A 380 7.91 2.70 17.73
C SER A 380 6.76 2.28 18.65
N PHE A 381 6.52 0.97 18.82
CA PHE A 381 5.50 0.45 19.71
C PHE A 381 5.96 0.46 21.18
N PHE A 382 7.25 0.33 21.45
CA PHE A 382 7.79 0.64 22.78
C PHE A 382 7.60 2.13 23.15
N VAL A 383 7.80 3.04 22.18
CA VAL A 383 7.48 4.46 22.37
C VAL A 383 5.98 4.63 22.62
N PHE A 384 5.12 3.90 21.90
CA PHE A 384 3.66 3.94 22.09
C PHE A 384 3.20 3.47 23.49
N LEU A 385 3.93 2.58 24.15
CA LEU A 385 3.60 2.18 25.54
C LEU A 385 3.61 3.36 26.53
N ILE A 386 4.43 4.39 26.28
CA ILE A 386 4.54 5.55 27.15
C ILE A 386 3.23 6.35 27.18
N PRO A 387 2.75 6.94 26.07
CA PRO A 387 1.45 7.62 26.08
C PRO A 387 0.30 6.69 26.42
N LEU A 388 0.37 5.41 26.06
CA LEU A 388 -0.70 4.45 26.37
C LEU A 388 -0.87 4.24 27.89
N THR A 389 0.23 4.17 28.64
CA THR A 389 0.19 4.07 30.10
C THR A 389 -0.21 5.39 30.75
N MET A 390 0.27 6.52 30.22
CA MET A 390 -0.12 7.86 30.70
C MET A 390 -1.62 8.13 30.51
N ALA A 391 -2.21 7.62 29.43
CA ALA A 391 -3.64 7.76 29.15
C ALA A 391 -4.53 6.82 29.99
N GLY A 392 -3.94 5.80 30.65
CA GLY A 392 -4.68 4.80 31.42
C GLY A 392 -5.51 5.38 32.57
N ASP A 393 -5.13 6.56 33.07
CA ASP A 393 -5.85 7.29 34.12
C ASP A 393 -6.96 8.22 33.56
N GLY A 394 -7.30 8.10 32.28
CA GLY A 394 -8.28 8.95 31.58
C GLY A 394 -7.73 10.32 31.14
N ALA A 395 -6.43 10.55 31.31
CA ALA A 395 -5.77 11.78 30.88
C ALA A 395 -5.50 11.78 29.37
N LYS A 396 -5.67 12.94 28.72
CA LYS A 396 -5.21 13.14 27.34
C LYS A 396 -3.70 13.40 27.31
N VAL A 397 -2.96 12.68 26.48
CA VAL A 397 -1.52 12.84 26.30
C VAL A 397 -1.16 13.91 25.28
N ALA A 398 0.07 14.42 25.33
CA ALA A 398 0.55 15.40 24.36
C ALA A 398 0.60 14.86 22.92
N ALA A 399 0.20 15.67 21.95
CA ALA A 399 0.25 15.37 20.51
C ALA A 399 1.61 14.89 19.99
N TRP A 400 2.71 15.37 20.59
CA TRP A 400 4.07 15.03 20.17
C TRP A 400 4.41 13.55 20.31
N TRP A 401 3.72 12.80 21.18
CA TRP A 401 3.90 11.36 21.27
C TRP A 401 3.50 10.65 19.98
N MET A 402 2.36 11.04 19.39
CA MET A 402 1.91 10.51 18.10
C MET A 402 2.93 10.81 17.01
N VAL A 403 3.40 12.06 16.94
CA VAL A 403 4.43 12.47 15.98
C VAL A 403 5.71 11.66 16.15
N ALA A 404 6.16 11.41 17.38
CA ALA A 404 7.35 10.60 17.67
C ALA A 404 7.17 9.14 17.23
N ILE A 405 5.99 8.54 17.47
CA ILE A 405 5.69 7.17 17.03
C ILE A 405 5.76 7.10 15.50
N TYR A 406 5.02 7.95 14.79
CA TYR A 406 5.04 7.98 13.32
C TYR A 406 6.43 8.27 12.77
N PHE A 407 7.21 9.15 13.40
CA PHE A 407 8.58 9.42 12.99
C PHE A 407 9.45 8.17 13.03
N VAL A 408 9.41 7.41 14.14
CA VAL A 408 10.19 6.17 14.25
C VAL A 408 9.70 5.12 13.25
N GLN A 409 8.37 5.00 13.04
CA GLN A 409 7.79 4.12 12.03
C GLN A 409 8.28 4.48 10.62
N THR A 410 8.26 5.76 10.25
CA THR A 410 8.72 6.24 8.93
C THR A 410 10.22 5.99 8.72
N VAL A 411 11.06 6.24 9.73
CA VAL A 411 12.50 5.92 9.60
C VAL A 411 12.71 4.42 9.41
N GLY A 412 11.92 3.58 10.10
CA GLY A 412 11.89 2.13 9.87
C GLY A 412 11.46 1.76 8.44
N GLU A 413 10.42 2.41 7.92
CA GLU A 413 9.91 2.24 6.55
C GLU A 413 11.00 2.57 5.51
N LEU A 414 11.73 3.67 5.69
CA LEU A 414 12.81 4.08 4.79
C LEU A 414 14.00 3.09 4.79
N CYS A 415 14.12 2.25 5.82
CA CYS A 415 15.10 1.16 5.85
C CYS A 415 14.60 -0.11 5.12
N LEU A 416 13.30 -0.37 5.10
CA LEU A 416 12.73 -1.64 4.63
C LEU A 416 12.08 -1.55 3.24
N SER A 417 11.25 -0.54 3.00
CA SER A 417 10.37 -0.47 1.83
C SER A 417 11.14 -0.36 0.49
N PRO A 418 12.10 0.56 0.31
CA PRO A 418 12.81 0.70 -0.97
C PRO A 418 13.62 -0.54 -1.34
N VAL A 419 14.30 -1.13 -0.35
CA VAL A 419 15.12 -2.33 -0.56
C VAL A 419 14.29 -3.60 -0.68
N GLY A 420 13.07 -3.63 -0.12
CA GLY A 420 12.13 -4.73 -0.25
C GLY A 420 11.65 -4.93 -1.68
N LEU A 421 11.30 -3.85 -2.38
CA LEU A 421 10.98 -3.92 -3.81
C LEU A 421 12.18 -4.37 -4.64
N SER A 422 13.37 -3.83 -4.35
CA SER A 422 14.60 -4.18 -5.06
C SER A 422 15.01 -5.65 -4.87
N ILE A 423 14.95 -6.17 -3.65
CA ILE A 423 15.35 -7.54 -3.37
C ILE A 423 14.35 -8.55 -3.95
N THR A 424 13.06 -8.19 -3.97
CA THR A 424 12.01 -9.00 -4.59
C THR A 424 12.30 -9.28 -6.06
N THR A 425 12.72 -8.27 -6.83
CA THR A 425 13.05 -8.46 -8.24
C THR A 425 14.36 -9.23 -8.43
N LYS A 426 15.39 -8.96 -7.63
CA LYS A 426 16.69 -9.66 -7.70
C LYS A 426 16.62 -11.13 -7.30
N MET A 427 15.72 -11.47 -6.39
CA MET A 427 15.50 -12.85 -5.90
C MET A 427 14.42 -13.60 -6.67
N ALA A 428 13.72 -12.93 -7.60
CA ALA A 428 12.68 -13.56 -8.39
C ALA A 428 13.27 -14.58 -9.38
N PRO A 429 12.75 -15.82 -9.41
CA PRO A 429 13.03 -16.73 -10.51
C PRO A 429 12.55 -16.13 -11.84
N VAL A 430 13.24 -16.44 -12.94
CA VAL A 430 12.93 -15.84 -14.26
C VAL A 430 11.49 -16.12 -14.66
N LYS A 431 11.02 -17.35 -14.39
CA LYS A 431 9.63 -17.80 -14.62
C LYS A 431 8.58 -16.98 -13.84
N TYR A 432 8.96 -16.44 -12.69
CA TYR A 432 8.06 -15.77 -11.73
C TYR A 432 8.31 -14.27 -11.57
N GLY A 433 9.19 -13.66 -12.39
CA GLY A 433 9.62 -12.27 -12.28
C GLY A 433 8.51 -11.25 -11.94
N SER A 434 7.44 -11.21 -12.75
CA SER A 434 6.32 -10.29 -12.52
C SER A 434 5.42 -10.69 -11.36
N GLN A 435 5.29 -11.98 -11.06
CA GLN A 435 4.46 -12.48 -9.96
C GLN A 435 5.09 -12.15 -8.60
N MET A 436 6.42 -12.11 -8.51
CA MET A 436 7.13 -11.82 -7.27
C MET A 436 6.83 -10.41 -6.75
N MET A 437 6.58 -9.42 -7.62
CA MET A 437 6.09 -8.11 -7.19
C MET A 437 4.70 -8.18 -6.53
N GLY A 438 3.83 -9.07 -7.02
CA GLY A 438 2.58 -9.38 -6.34
C GLY A 438 2.81 -10.04 -4.97
N VAL A 439 3.80 -10.93 -4.87
CA VAL A 439 4.19 -11.57 -3.61
C VAL A 439 4.70 -10.55 -2.58
N TRP A 440 5.37 -9.47 -2.99
CA TRP A 440 5.71 -8.38 -2.06
C TRP A 440 4.46 -7.77 -1.41
N PHE A 441 3.44 -7.43 -2.21
CA PHE A 441 2.19 -6.90 -1.68
C PHE A 441 1.40 -7.91 -0.84
N LEU A 442 1.53 -9.21 -1.13
CA LEU A 442 0.97 -10.26 -0.27
C LEU A 442 1.56 -10.26 1.14
N ALA A 443 2.76 -9.72 1.36
CA ALA A 443 3.32 -9.58 2.71
C ALA A 443 2.53 -8.54 3.51
N VAL A 444 2.13 -7.44 2.87
CA VAL A 444 1.25 -6.42 3.47
C VAL A 444 -0.10 -7.05 3.81
N THR A 445 -0.72 -7.75 2.85
CA THR A 445 -1.97 -8.50 3.08
C THR A 445 -1.86 -9.45 4.27
N ALA A 446 -0.77 -10.23 4.37
CA ALA A 446 -0.58 -11.16 5.48
C ALA A 446 -0.44 -10.44 6.84
N GLY A 447 0.29 -9.32 6.88
CA GLY A 447 0.42 -8.49 8.07
C GLY A 447 -0.91 -7.92 8.53
N ASP A 448 -1.64 -7.26 7.63
CA ASP A 448 -2.94 -6.67 7.90
C ASP A 448 -3.99 -7.72 8.30
N CYS A 449 -4.05 -8.86 7.62
CA CYS A 449 -4.95 -9.94 8.01
C CYS A 449 -4.60 -10.52 9.39
N THR A 450 -3.33 -10.49 9.82
CA THR A 450 -2.96 -10.91 11.18
C THR A 450 -3.56 -9.96 12.21
N THR A 451 -3.43 -8.65 12.01
CA THR A 451 -4.06 -7.61 12.85
C THR A 451 -5.59 -7.72 12.85
N GLY A 452 -6.18 -7.95 11.68
CA GLY A 452 -7.62 -8.17 11.52
C GLY A 452 -8.11 -9.41 12.28
N LEU A 453 -7.39 -10.53 12.19
CA LEU A 453 -7.73 -11.77 12.89
C LEU A 453 -7.67 -11.61 14.41
N LEU A 454 -6.64 -10.93 14.94
CA LEU A 454 -6.54 -10.63 16.37
C LEU A 454 -7.75 -9.81 16.84
N SER A 455 -8.12 -8.77 16.09
CA SER A 455 -9.27 -7.93 16.40
C SER A 455 -10.60 -8.70 16.36
N LEU A 456 -10.79 -9.55 15.33
CA LEU A 456 -11.97 -10.42 15.21
C LEU A 456 -12.06 -11.48 16.32
N ALA A 457 -10.92 -11.91 16.86
CA ALA A 457 -10.84 -12.80 18.01
C ALA A 457 -11.09 -12.09 19.36
N GLY A 458 -11.40 -10.78 19.35
CA GLY A 458 -11.67 -10.00 20.54
C GLY A 458 -10.40 -9.54 21.28
N VAL A 459 -9.23 -9.60 20.63
CA VAL A 459 -7.99 -9.05 21.20
C VAL A 459 -8.03 -7.53 21.08
N ASP A 460 -7.97 -6.86 22.23
CA ASP A 460 -7.83 -5.41 22.29
C ASP A 460 -6.37 -5.01 22.03
N LEU A 461 -6.14 -4.48 20.83
CA LEU A 461 -4.82 -4.07 20.36
C LEU A 461 -4.27 -2.84 21.09
N ASN A 462 -5.11 -2.11 21.84
CA ASN A 462 -4.70 -0.98 22.68
C ASN A 462 -4.36 -1.39 24.12
N LYS A 463 -4.29 -2.69 24.45
CA LYS A 463 -3.79 -3.12 25.76
C LYS A 463 -2.27 -3.08 25.82
N THR A 464 -1.72 -2.53 26.90
CA THR A 464 -0.27 -2.43 27.15
C THR A 464 0.45 -3.77 26.96
N GLY A 465 -0.13 -4.88 27.45
CA GLY A 465 0.42 -6.22 27.24
C GLY A 465 0.46 -6.66 25.78
N ILE A 466 -0.54 -6.30 24.98
CA ILE A 466 -0.62 -6.65 23.55
C ILE A 466 0.33 -5.76 22.72
N VAL A 467 0.37 -4.46 22.99
CA VAL A 467 1.32 -3.54 22.37
C VAL A 467 2.76 -3.97 22.69
N GLY A 468 3.05 -4.28 23.96
CA GLY A 468 4.36 -4.75 24.41
C GLY A 468 4.76 -6.07 23.76
N LEU A 469 3.82 -7.01 23.60
CA LEU A 469 4.06 -8.25 22.88
C LEU A 469 4.45 -7.98 21.42
N GLN A 470 3.70 -7.14 20.70
CA GLN A 470 3.99 -6.79 19.31
C GLN A 470 5.36 -6.09 19.17
N ALA A 471 5.64 -5.14 20.06
CA ALA A 471 6.93 -4.43 20.10
C ALA A 471 8.09 -5.41 20.29
N ALA A 472 8.00 -6.29 21.29
CA ALA A 472 9.00 -7.31 21.55
C ALA A 472 9.18 -8.27 20.38
N LEU A 473 8.08 -8.74 19.78
CA LEU A 473 8.11 -9.69 18.66
C LEU A 473 8.80 -9.09 17.44
N ALA A 474 8.55 -7.82 17.12
CA ALA A 474 9.23 -7.12 16.02
C ALA A 474 10.72 -6.88 16.31
N VAL A 475 11.08 -6.44 17.53
CA VAL A 475 12.49 -6.27 17.92
C VAL A 475 13.24 -7.61 17.86
N PHE A 476 12.66 -8.68 18.42
CA PHE A 476 13.26 -10.01 18.37
C PHE A 476 13.37 -10.53 16.94
N ALA A 477 12.38 -10.30 16.08
CA ALA A 477 12.47 -10.65 14.67
C ALA A 477 13.60 -9.89 13.97
N GLY A 478 13.77 -8.59 14.26
CA GLY A 478 14.88 -7.79 13.74
C GLY A 478 16.25 -8.31 14.20
N ILE A 479 16.39 -8.61 15.49
CA ILE A 479 17.61 -9.19 16.06
C ILE A 479 17.89 -10.56 15.46
N ALA A 480 16.87 -11.42 15.35
CA ALA A 480 17.01 -12.74 14.74
C ALA A 480 17.46 -12.63 13.28
N LEU A 481 16.84 -11.76 12.47
CA LEU A 481 17.24 -11.54 11.08
C LEU A 481 18.69 -11.04 10.98
N TRP A 482 19.11 -10.16 11.89
CA TRP A 482 20.49 -9.72 11.98
C TRP A 482 21.45 -10.85 12.37
N MET A 483 21.10 -11.69 13.36
CA MET A 483 21.92 -12.83 13.78
C MET A 483 22.07 -13.86 12.65
N TYR A 484 20.98 -14.19 11.96
CA TYR A 484 20.97 -15.15 10.85
C TYR A 484 21.41 -14.56 9.50
N ARG A 485 21.91 -13.31 9.47
CA ARG A 485 22.27 -12.62 8.23
C ARG A 485 23.26 -13.37 7.35
N LYS A 486 24.19 -14.14 7.93
CA LYS A 486 25.16 -14.94 7.16
C LYS A 486 24.44 -16.03 6.36
N ARG A 487 23.54 -16.77 7.02
CA ARG A 487 22.71 -17.80 6.39
C ARG A 487 21.76 -17.23 5.35
N VAL A 488 21.14 -16.08 5.61
CA VAL A 488 20.27 -15.42 4.61
C VAL A 488 21.08 -14.99 3.40
N LYS A 489 22.29 -14.45 3.58
CA LYS A 489 23.20 -14.12 2.47
C LYS A 489 23.64 -15.33 1.65
N GLU A 490 23.91 -16.46 2.30
CA GLU A 490 24.19 -17.72 1.59
C GLU A 490 23.02 -18.13 0.68
N LEU A 491 21.77 -17.97 1.14
CA LEU A 491 20.57 -18.23 0.34
C LEU A 491 20.39 -17.23 -0.82
N MET A 492 20.86 -15.99 -0.64
CA MET A 492 20.82 -14.94 -1.67
C MET A 492 21.85 -15.17 -2.79
N GLY A 493 22.93 -15.92 -2.53
CA GLY A 493 24.01 -16.14 -3.48
C GLY A 493 24.76 -14.84 -3.80
N THR A 494 24.81 -14.46 -5.08
CA THR A 494 25.49 -13.23 -5.54
C THR A 494 24.67 -11.95 -5.34
N VAL A 495 23.43 -12.07 -4.85
CA VAL A 495 22.54 -10.92 -4.61
C VAL A 495 22.90 -10.27 -3.27
N ASN A 496 23.20 -8.97 -3.27
CA ASN A 496 23.43 -8.15 -2.06
C ASN A 496 22.34 -7.11 -1.85
#